data_AF-M6WAA2-F1
#
_entry.id   AF-M6WAA2-F1
#
_cell.length_a   1.000
_cell.length_b   1.000
_cell.length_c   1.000
_cell.angle_alpha   90.00
_cell.angle_beta   90.00
_cell.angle_gamma   90.00
#
_symmetry.space_group_name_H-M   'P 1'
#
loop_
_entity.id
_entity.type
_entity.pdbx_description
1 polymer ?
#
loop_
_entity_poly.entity_id
_entity_poly.type
_entity_poly.pdbx_seq_one_letter_code
_entity_poly.pdbx_strand_id
1 'polypeptide(L)'
;MLSDIGTNWKTLDRVATHLSNQFSFINRVVLLPFETDVKKLNFQFTGMQLDKNYSDLLREADYAVESVIRKAGLYDKIWQMPVVLLPIGEKKNEKSIVLRPVESQEAMTANFFPMERFLLQEIKDVVSKISGIRYVFFDLTNKPPGTIEWE
;
A
#
# COMPACT_ATOMS: atom_id res chain seq x y z
N MET A 1 7.31 -6.78 6.92
CA MET A 1 6.69 -7.00 5.60
C MET A 1 6.17 -8.42 5.55
N LEU A 2 4.93 -8.61 5.11
CA LEU A 2 4.30 -9.93 4.95
C LEU A 2 4.17 -10.22 3.44
N SER A 3 4.16 -11.50 3.03
CA SER A 3 4.18 -11.93 1.61
C SER A 3 3.11 -12.95 1.21
N ASP A 4 2.35 -13.49 2.16
CA ASP A 4 1.45 -14.61 1.87
C ASP A 4 0.03 -14.13 1.48
N ILE A 5 -0.25 -14.09 0.18
CA ILE A 5 -1.59 -13.80 -0.39
C ILE A 5 -2.68 -14.76 0.09
N GLY A 6 -2.32 -16.02 0.41
CA GLY A 6 -3.27 -17.05 0.84
C GLY A 6 -3.74 -16.86 2.28
N THR A 7 -3.05 -16.02 3.05
CA THR A 7 -3.46 -15.66 4.40
C THR A 7 -4.70 -14.75 4.35
N ASN A 8 -5.73 -15.13 5.10
CA ASN A 8 -6.96 -14.34 5.17
C ASN A 8 -6.74 -12.96 5.83
N TRP A 9 -7.61 -12.00 5.53
CA TRP A 9 -7.49 -10.63 6.05
C TRP A 9 -7.50 -10.53 7.58
N LYS A 10 -8.27 -11.38 8.28
CA LYS A 10 -8.33 -11.39 9.75
C LYS A 10 -7.00 -11.82 10.38
N THR A 11 -6.28 -12.74 9.76
CA THR A 11 -4.96 -13.16 10.22
C THR A 11 -3.93 -12.07 9.98
N LEU A 12 -3.95 -11.44 8.80
CA LEU A 12 -3.07 -10.31 8.49
C LEU A 12 -3.29 -9.13 9.45
N ASP A 13 -4.55 -8.83 9.76
CA ASP A 13 -4.96 -7.83 10.74
C ASP A 13 -4.40 -8.11 12.14
N ARG A 14 -4.60 -9.35 12.63
CA ARG A 14 -4.05 -9.78 13.93
C ARG A 14 -2.54 -9.66 14.00
N VAL A 15 -1.84 -10.06 12.94
CA VAL A 15 -0.38 -9.96 12.87
C VAL A 15 0.08 -8.50 12.83
N ALA A 16 -0.54 -7.67 11.99
CA ALA A 16 -0.22 -6.25 11.89
C ALA A 16 -0.41 -5.53 13.23
N THR A 17 -1.57 -5.74 13.87
CA THR A 17 -1.90 -5.18 15.18
C THR A 17 -0.94 -5.67 16.27
N HIS A 18 -0.57 -6.96 16.26
CA HIS A 18 0.38 -7.50 17.23
C HIS A 18 1.76 -6.85 17.07
N LEU A 19 2.27 -6.73 15.84
CA LEU A 19 3.56 -6.13 15.57
C LEU A 19 3.60 -4.65 15.97
N SER A 20 2.57 -3.87 15.62
CA SER A 20 2.51 -2.45 15.96
C SER A 20 2.39 -2.20 17.46
N ASN A 21 1.70 -3.08 18.19
CA ASN A 21 1.55 -2.96 19.65
C ASN A 21 2.79 -3.45 20.41
N GLN A 22 3.47 -4.47 19.90
CA GLN A 22 4.67 -5.02 20.54
C GLN A 22 5.89 -4.10 20.35
N PHE A 23 5.98 -3.43 19.20
CA PHE A 23 7.15 -2.64 18.82
C PHE A 23 6.74 -1.19 18.59
N SER A 24 6.92 -0.34 19.60
CA SER A 24 6.55 1.08 19.54
C SER A 24 7.28 1.90 18.47
N PHE A 25 8.39 1.39 17.93
CA PHE A 25 9.10 2.00 16.80
C PHE A 25 8.49 1.65 15.43
N ILE A 26 7.48 0.77 15.37
CA ILE A 26 6.78 0.38 14.15
C ILE A 26 5.47 1.16 14.04
N ASN A 27 5.46 2.13 13.13
CA ASN A 27 4.25 2.93 12.86
C ASN A 27 3.37 2.36 11.74
N ARG A 28 3.92 1.47 10.91
CA ARG A 28 3.23 0.91 9.73
C ARG A 28 3.61 -0.55 9.50
N VAL A 29 2.64 -1.36 9.11
CA VAL A 29 2.83 -2.73 8.65
C VAL A 29 2.23 -2.86 7.25
N VAL A 30 3.08 -3.19 6.27
CA VAL A 30 2.68 -3.38 4.87
C VAL A 30 2.83 -4.84 4.42
N LEU A 31 1.92 -5.23 3.54
CA LEU A 31 1.91 -6.48 2.77
C LEU A 31 2.52 -6.21 1.38
N LEU A 32 3.37 -7.12 0.90
CA LEU A 32 3.65 -7.28 -0.53
C LEU A 32 2.81 -8.45 -1.03
N PRO A 33 1.61 -8.19 -1.56
CA PRO A 33 0.73 -9.28 -1.94
C PRO A 33 1.39 -10.20 -2.97
N PHE A 34 2.05 -9.66 -3.99
CA PHE A 34 2.47 -10.46 -5.15
C PHE A 34 3.88 -11.07 -5.07
N GLU A 35 4.59 -10.88 -3.95
CA GLU A 35 5.95 -11.39 -3.79
C GLU A 35 5.95 -12.56 -2.83
N THR A 36 6.33 -13.75 -3.28
CA THR A 36 6.24 -14.98 -2.47
C THR A 36 7.41 -15.16 -1.50
N ASP A 37 8.57 -14.55 -1.76
CA ASP A 37 9.78 -14.71 -0.97
C ASP A 37 10.44 -13.37 -0.68
N VAL A 38 9.93 -12.67 0.34
CA VAL A 38 10.44 -11.36 0.78
C VAL A 38 11.90 -11.37 1.18
N LYS A 39 12.49 -12.54 1.52
CA LYS A 39 13.91 -12.64 1.88
C LYS A 39 14.83 -12.53 0.67
N LYS A 40 14.32 -12.77 -0.54
CA LYS A 40 15.08 -12.62 -1.80
C LYS A 40 14.98 -11.22 -2.38
N LEU A 41 14.09 -10.39 -1.86
CA LEU A 41 13.92 -9.02 -2.33
C LEU A 41 15.11 -8.17 -1.88
N ASN A 42 15.68 -7.43 -2.82
CA ASN A 42 16.77 -6.50 -2.55
C ASN A 42 16.24 -5.07 -2.64
N PHE A 43 15.81 -4.52 -1.51
CA PHE A 43 15.33 -3.15 -1.44
C PHE A 43 16.48 -2.15 -1.47
N GLN A 44 16.49 -1.29 -2.47
CA GLN A 44 17.34 -0.11 -2.52
C GLN A 44 16.53 1.12 -2.16
N PHE A 45 16.92 1.77 -1.06
CA PHE A 45 16.45 3.11 -0.74
C PHE A 45 17.27 4.13 -1.52
N THR A 46 16.59 4.95 -2.31
CA THR A 46 17.25 5.86 -3.26
C THR A 46 17.11 7.32 -2.88
N GLY A 47 16.38 7.60 -1.80
CA GLY A 47 15.94 8.96 -1.45
C GLY A 47 14.93 9.52 -2.44
N MET A 48 14.20 10.53 -2.01
CA MET A 48 13.26 11.27 -2.84
C MET A 48 13.09 12.67 -2.25
N GLN A 49 13.00 13.67 -3.11
CA GLN A 49 12.61 15.02 -2.74
C GLN A 49 11.34 15.36 -3.51
N LEU A 50 10.59 16.35 -3.02
CA LEU A 50 9.44 16.83 -3.77
C LEU A 50 9.92 17.50 -5.06
N ASP A 51 9.72 16.83 -6.18
CA ASP A 51 9.99 17.36 -7.51
C ASP A 51 8.84 17.06 -8.47
N LYS A 52 8.88 17.70 -9.65
CA LYS A 52 7.84 17.54 -10.67
C LYS A 52 7.75 16.10 -11.18
N ASN A 53 8.88 15.40 -11.33
CA ASN A 53 8.91 14.07 -11.93
C ASN A 53 8.27 13.03 -11.00
N TYR A 54 8.59 13.07 -9.71
CA TYR A 54 7.96 12.19 -8.72
C TYR A 54 6.49 12.54 -8.50
N SER A 55 6.13 13.82 -8.57
CA SER A 55 4.73 14.25 -8.50
C SER A 55 3.92 13.78 -9.72
N ASP A 56 4.50 13.82 -10.91
CA ASP A 56 3.88 13.31 -12.13
C ASP A 56 3.74 11.78 -12.07
N LEU A 57 4.77 11.06 -11.62
CA LEU A 57 4.74 9.60 -11.41
C LEU A 57 3.67 9.18 -10.42
N LEU A 58 3.55 9.89 -9.29
CA LEU A 58 2.52 9.62 -8.29
C LEU A 58 1.12 9.90 -8.86
N ARG A 59 0.92 11.00 -9.58
CA ARG A 59 -0.36 11.31 -10.23
C ARG A 59 -0.78 10.23 -11.24
N GLU A 60 0.16 9.70 -12.01
CA GLU A 60 -0.12 8.60 -12.94
C GLU A 60 -0.53 7.31 -12.21
N ALA A 61 0.21 6.95 -11.16
CA ALA A 61 -0.09 5.77 -10.35
C ALA A 61 -1.43 5.89 -9.62
N ASP A 62 -1.70 7.03 -9.01
CA ASP A 62 -2.95 7.34 -8.30
C ASP A 62 -4.15 7.24 -9.25
N TYR A 63 -4.06 7.86 -10.43
CA TYR A 63 -5.11 7.78 -11.46
C TYR A 63 -5.37 6.33 -11.92
N ALA A 64 -4.32 5.52 -12.09
CA ALA A 64 -4.46 4.13 -12.47
C ALA A 64 -5.17 3.30 -11.39
N VAL A 65 -4.83 3.52 -10.11
CA VAL A 65 -5.50 2.88 -8.97
C VAL A 65 -6.97 3.30 -8.91
N GLU A 66 -7.24 4.61 -8.94
CA GLU A 66 -8.60 5.17 -8.88
C GLU A 66 -9.49 4.60 -10.00
N SER A 67 -8.97 4.49 -11.22
CA SER A 67 -9.69 3.95 -12.37
C SER A 67 -10.18 2.52 -12.12
N VAL A 68 -9.35 1.66 -11.52
CA VAL A 68 -9.74 0.28 -11.16
C VAL A 68 -10.79 0.28 -10.05
N ILE A 69 -10.60 1.11 -9.01
CA ILE A 69 -11.53 1.24 -7.89
C ILE A 69 -12.91 1.73 -8.34
N ARG A 70 -12.97 2.71 -9.25
CA ARG A 70 -14.22 3.21 -9.84
C ARG A 70 -14.91 2.15 -10.69
N LYS A 71 -14.16 1.48 -11.57
CA LYS A 71 -14.69 0.39 -12.40
C LYS A 71 -15.27 -0.76 -11.56
N ALA A 72 -14.68 -1.03 -10.40
CA ALA A 72 -15.16 -2.01 -9.43
C ALA A 72 -16.35 -1.54 -8.57
N GLY A 73 -16.79 -0.28 -8.70
CA GLY A 73 -17.86 0.30 -7.89
C GLY A 73 -17.50 0.42 -6.41
N LEU A 74 -16.21 0.58 -6.09
CA LEU A 74 -15.70 0.69 -4.72
C LEU A 74 -15.36 2.12 -4.30
N TYR A 75 -15.36 3.09 -5.23
CA TYR A 75 -14.92 4.46 -4.95
C TYR A 75 -15.67 5.10 -3.77
N ASP A 76 -16.99 4.93 -3.72
CA ASP A 76 -17.81 5.47 -2.63
C ASP A 76 -17.94 4.52 -1.41
N LYS A 77 -17.34 3.33 -1.49
CA LYS A 77 -17.35 2.32 -0.41
C LYS A 77 -16.09 2.38 0.45
N ILE A 78 -14.97 2.74 -0.16
CA ILE A 78 -13.72 2.97 0.55
C ILE A 78 -13.77 4.41 1.06
N TRP A 79 -13.58 4.62 2.37
CA TRP A 79 -13.64 5.95 2.96
C TRP A 79 -12.57 6.86 2.38
N GLN A 80 -11.32 6.39 2.38
CA GLN A 80 -10.19 7.05 1.73
C GLN A 80 -9.23 5.99 1.17
N MET A 81 -8.60 6.29 0.03
CA MET A 81 -7.64 5.41 -0.62
C MET A 81 -6.36 6.18 -1.01
N PRO A 82 -5.54 6.65 -0.04
CA PRO A 82 -4.27 7.27 -0.41
C PRO A 82 -3.37 6.29 -1.18
N VAL A 83 -2.73 6.81 -2.23
CA VAL A 83 -1.62 6.16 -2.91
C VAL A 83 -0.35 6.92 -2.53
N VAL A 84 0.63 6.21 -1.97
CA VAL A 84 1.85 6.83 -1.45
C VAL A 84 3.05 6.36 -2.26
N LEU A 85 3.84 7.30 -2.78
CA LEU A 85 5.09 6.97 -3.47
C LEU A 85 6.22 6.74 -2.45
N LEU A 86 6.89 5.60 -2.55
CA LEU A 86 8.04 5.24 -1.73
C LEU A 86 9.35 5.32 -2.52
N PRO A 87 10.43 5.84 -1.91
CA PRO A 87 11.78 5.88 -2.47
C PRO A 87 12.48 4.50 -2.50
N ILE A 88 11.73 3.42 -2.69
CA ILE A 88 12.18 2.03 -2.61
C ILE A 88 11.96 1.35 -3.97
N GLY A 89 12.97 0.65 -4.47
CA GLY A 89 12.93 -0.19 -5.67
C GLY A 89 14.06 -1.23 -5.65
N GLU A 90 14.33 -1.90 -6.77
CA GLU A 90 15.57 -2.71 -6.93
C GLU A 90 16.69 -1.92 -7.60
N LYS A 91 16.33 -0.89 -8.38
CA LYS A 91 17.26 -0.02 -9.10
C LYS A 91 17.08 1.45 -8.73
N LYS A 92 18.09 2.28 -9.01
CA LYS A 92 18.11 3.71 -8.69
C LYS A 92 16.90 4.49 -9.24
N ASN A 93 16.45 4.15 -10.45
CA ASN A 93 15.35 4.82 -11.13
C ASN A 93 13.97 4.24 -10.77
N GLU A 94 13.91 3.21 -9.92
CA GLU A 94 12.66 2.60 -9.49
C GLU A 94 12.17 3.23 -8.19
N LYS A 95 10.85 3.25 -8.05
CA LYS A 95 10.06 3.63 -6.90
C LYS A 95 8.98 2.57 -6.70
N SER A 96 8.25 2.66 -5.61
CA SER A 96 7.15 1.74 -5.32
C SER A 96 5.97 2.52 -4.79
N ILE A 97 4.78 1.94 -4.83
CA ILE A 97 3.60 2.58 -4.24
C ILE A 97 3.06 1.78 -3.05
N VAL A 98 2.42 2.47 -2.11
CA VAL A 98 1.58 1.85 -1.08
C VAL A 98 0.14 2.21 -1.37
N LEU A 99 -0.71 1.19 -1.39
CA LEU A 99 -2.16 1.33 -1.38
C LEU A 99 -2.63 1.41 0.07
N ARG A 100 -3.35 2.48 0.43
CA ARG A 100 -3.88 2.70 1.78
C ARG A 100 -5.41 2.74 1.78
N PRO A 101 -6.11 1.62 1.55
CA PRO A 101 -7.57 1.63 1.61
C PRO A 101 -7.99 1.68 3.08
N VAL A 102 -8.77 2.68 3.45
CA VAL A 102 -9.26 2.89 4.81
C VAL A 102 -10.78 2.76 4.82
N GLU A 103 -11.31 2.06 5.82
CA GLU A 103 -12.71 2.12 6.23
C GLU A 103 -12.80 2.80 7.60
N SER A 104 -13.81 3.64 7.81
CA SER A 104 -14.05 4.28 9.11
C SER A 104 -15.51 4.22 9.52
N GLN A 105 -15.73 3.90 10.79
CA GLN A 105 -16.84 4.39 11.58
C GLN A 105 -16.23 5.10 12.80
N GLU A 106 -16.44 6.42 12.87
CA GLU A 106 -16.07 7.32 13.96
C GLU A 106 -14.59 7.77 14.03
N ALA A 107 -14.39 9.07 14.20
CA ALA A 107 -13.15 9.84 14.02
C ALA A 107 -11.89 9.36 14.78
N MET A 108 -12.01 8.35 15.63
CA MET A 108 -10.95 7.84 16.50
C MET A 108 -10.34 6.50 16.04
N THR A 109 -11.02 5.74 15.19
CA THR A 109 -10.53 4.44 14.69
C THR A 109 -10.61 4.37 13.16
N ALA A 110 -9.57 3.79 12.56
CA ALA A 110 -9.45 3.62 11.12
C ALA A 110 -8.87 2.25 10.87
N ASN A 111 -9.63 1.38 10.21
CA ASN A 111 -9.17 0.07 9.81
C ASN A 111 -8.78 0.09 8.34
N PHE A 112 -7.87 -0.80 7.93
CA PHE A 112 -7.69 -1.01 6.50
C PHE A 112 -8.96 -1.65 5.91
N PHE A 113 -9.39 -1.20 4.73
CA PHE A 113 -10.51 -1.82 4.03
C PHE A 113 -10.00 -3.10 3.34
N PRO A 114 -10.52 -4.29 3.70
CA PRO A 114 -10.07 -5.55 3.12
C PRO A 114 -10.52 -5.66 1.66
N MET A 115 -9.56 -5.57 0.73
CA MET A 115 -9.86 -5.64 -0.69
C MET A 115 -9.87 -7.08 -1.23
N GLU A 116 -10.73 -7.34 -2.21
CA GLU A 116 -10.70 -8.61 -2.92
C GLU A 116 -9.36 -8.81 -3.65
N ARG A 117 -8.82 -10.03 -3.57
CA ARG A 117 -7.47 -10.34 -4.14
C ARG A 117 -7.40 -10.07 -5.64
N PHE A 118 -8.47 -10.35 -6.38
CA PHE A 118 -8.51 -10.11 -7.82
C PHE A 118 -8.42 -8.61 -8.16
N LEU A 119 -8.98 -7.73 -7.32
CA LEU A 119 -8.87 -6.29 -7.51
C LEU A 119 -7.45 -5.80 -7.24
N LEU A 120 -6.80 -6.32 -6.19
CA LEU A 120 -5.39 -6.02 -5.96
C LEU A 120 -4.53 -6.45 -7.15
N GLN A 121 -4.84 -7.61 -7.74
CA GLN A 121 -4.14 -8.11 -8.94
C GLN A 121 -4.36 -7.16 -10.12
N GLU A 122 -5.59 -6.72 -10.37
CA GLU A 122 -5.92 -5.75 -11.42
C GLU A 122 -5.17 -4.42 -11.21
N ILE A 123 -5.14 -3.90 -9.98
CA ILE A 123 -4.36 -2.70 -9.63
C ILE A 123 -2.87 -2.91 -9.94
N LYS A 124 -2.28 -4.03 -9.50
CA LYS A 124 -0.87 -4.32 -9.78
C LYS A 124 -0.61 -4.45 -11.28
N ASP A 125 -1.52 -5.03 -12.05
CA ASP A 125 -1.33 -5.19 -13.50
C ASP A 125 -1.47 -3.88 -14.28
N VAL A 126 -2.24 -2.90 -13.81
CA VAL A 126 -2.26 -1.55 -14.41
C VAL A 126 -1.06 -0.72 -13.95
N VAL A 127 -0.71 -0.73 -12.66
CA VAL A 127 0.37 0.09 -12.11
C VAL A 127 1.74 -0.40 -12.59
N SER A 128 1.95 -1.71 -12.73
CA SER A 128 3.24 -2.26 -13.22
C SER A 128 3.58 -1.90 -14.67
N LYS A 129 2.64 -1.32 -15.42
CA LYS A 129 2.90 -0.75 -16.76
C LYS A 129 3.50 0.65 -16.70
N ILE A 130 3.41 1.33 -15.56
CA ILE A 130 3.95 2.66 -15.34
C ILE A 130 5.46 2.53 -15.15
N SER A 131 6.22 3.18 -16.04
CA SER A 131 7.68 3.15 -15.96
C SER A 131 8.17 3.77 -14.66
N GLY A 132 9.02 3.03 -13.94
CA GLY A 132 9.57 3.48 -12.67
C GLY A 132 8.82 2.98 -11.43
N ILE A 133 7.66 2.32 -11.55
CA ILE A 133 7.05 1.61 -10.41
C ILE A 133 7.47 0.14 -10.40
N ARG A 134 8.08 -0.31 -9.29
CA ARG A 134 8.57 -1.67 -9.09
C ARG A 134 7.60 -2.53 -8.28
N TYR A 135 7.23 -2.07 -7.09
CA TYR A 135 6.37 -2.81 -6.17
C TYR A 135 5.08 -2.06 -5.86
N VAL A 136 4.05 -2.84 -5.56
CA VAL A 136 2.76 -2.36 -5.02
C VAL A 136 2.57 -3.00 -3.65
N PHE A 137 2.70 -2.17 -2.62
CA PHE A 137 2.46 -2.53 -1.23
C PHE A 137 1.01 -2.28 -0.86
N PHE A 138 0.52 -2.97 0.17
CA PHE A 138 -0.80 -2.78 0.76
C PHE A 138 -0.65 -2.51 2.25
N ASP A 139 -1.19 -1.41 2.74
CA ASP A 139 -1.08 -1.03 4.15
C ASP A 139 -2.13 -1.73 5.03
N LEU A 140 -1.66 -2.48 6.02
CA LEU A 140 -2.47 -3.24 6.98
C LEU A 140 -2.66 -2.52 8.32
N THR A 141 -2.17 -1.29 8.44
CA THR A 141 -2.09 -0.61 9.73
C THR A 141 -3.47 -0.10 10.16
N ASN A 142 -3.87 -0.37 11.40
CA ASN A 142 -5.05 0.25 12.00
C ASN A 142 -4.65 1.45 12.89
N LYS A 143 -5.58 2.39 13.08
CA LYS A 143 -5.46 3.47 14.08
C LYS A 143 -6.15 3.04 15.38
N PRO A 144 -5.49 3.11 16.55
CA PRO A 144 -4.05 3.39 16.79
C PRO A 144 -3.16 2.15 16.52
N PRO A 145 -1.85 2.30 16.22
CA PRO A 145 -1.01 3.50 16.32
C PRO A 145 -0.84 4.32 15.02
N GLY A 146 -1.53 3.96 13.93
CA GLY A 146 -1.36 4.64 12.64
C GLY A 146 -2.13 5.97 12.49
N THR A 147 -1.76 6.75 11.48
CA THR A 147 -2.55 7.88 10.94
C THR A 147 -3.15 7.50 9.59
N ILE A 148 -4.12 8.27 9.09
CA ILE A 148 -4.72 8.03 7.77
C ILE A 148 -3.67 8.27 6.68
N GLU A 149 -3.01 9.43 6.73
CA GLU A 149 -1.91 9.80 5.83
C GLU A 149 -0.57 9.22 6.31
N TRP A 150 0.39 9.11 5.39
CA TRP A 150 1.76 8.64 5.65
C TRP A 150 2.76 9.78 5.97
N GLU A 151 2.30 11.03 6.01
CA GLU A 151 3.09 12.24 6.31
C GLU A 151 2.69 12.91 7.63
#